data_AF-A0A940UU45-F1
#
_entry.id   AF-A0A940UU45-F1
#
_cell.length_a   1.000
_cell.length_b   1.000
_cell.length_c   1.000
_cell.angle_alpha   90.00
_cell.angle_beta   90.00
_cell.angle_gamma   90.00
#
_symmetry.space_group_name_H-M   'P 1'
#
loop_
_entity.id
_entity.type
_entity.pdbx_description
1 polymer ?
#
loop_
_entity_poly.entity_id
_entity_poly.type
_entity_poly.pdbx_seq_one_letter_code
_entity_poly.pdbx_strand_id
1 'polypeptide(L)'
;MSDIKFFAVAGNPILHSRSPDMFRAAFKASSMKGIYLRFASSDAGDIARMVRNREVHGFNITSPYKEKILPFLDNIDEAACKSGAVNTVILRKGKLTGFNTDIDGVREALLRHGVEIRGKKALILGAGGAVVRLKRRRTSPGPFRAKRCPQRPYQRKWAVWIFSSPA
;
A
#
# COMPACT_ATOMS: atom_id res chain seq x y z
N MET A 1 -19.77 -25.83 2.55
CA MET A 1 -19.62 -24.98 1.35
C MET A 1 -18.33 -24.20 1.44
N SER A 2 -17.58 -24.05 0.36
CA SER A 2 -16.43 -23.13 0.29
C SER A 2 -16.95 -21.69 0.24
N ASP A 3 -16.69 -20.89 1.27
CA ASP A 3 -17.16 -19.51 1.37
C ASP A 3 -16.58 -18.61 0.26
N ILE A 4 -17.46 -17.82 -0.37
CA ILE A 4 -17.07 -16.82 -1.38
C ILE A 4 -16.38 -15.65 -0.67
N LYS A 5 -15.18 -15.28 -1.11
CA LYS A 5 -14.42 -14.16 -0.54
C LYS A 5 -14.60 -12.89 -1.36
N PHE A 6 -15.02 -11.81 -0.70
CA PHE A 6 -15.15 -10.50 -1.32
C PHE A 6 -13.89 -9.66 -1.13
N PHE A 7 -13.44 -9.04 -2.21
CA PHE A 7 -12.32 -8.11 -2.29
C PHE A 7 -12.72 -6.89 -3.09
N ALA A 8 -11.96 -5.80 -2.97
CA ALA A 8 -12.24 -4.61 -3.76
C ALA A 8 -11.02 -3.70 -3.97
N VAL A 9 -11.18 -2.73 -4.86
CA VAL A 9 -10.31 -1.56 -4.98
C VAL A 9 -11.12 -0.29 -4.71
N ALA A 10 -10.62 0.57 -3.83
CA ALA A 10 -11.25 1.84 -3.48
C ALA A 10 -10.40 3.03 -3.93
N GLY A 11 -11.06 4.03 -4.52
CA GLY A 11 -10.40 5.22 -5.08
C GLY A 11 -11.38 6.23 -5.65
N ASN A 12 -10.84 7.36 -6.13
CA ASN A 12 -11.64 8.37 -6.82
C ASN A 12 -10.76 9.19 -7.79
N PRO A 13 -10.93 9.08 -9.12
CA PRO A 13 -11.85 8.19 -9.83
C PRO A 13 -11.39 6.73 -9.80
N ILE A 14 -12.34 5.78 -9.83
CA ILE A 14 -12.04 4.34 -9.75
C ILE A 14 -12.48 3.50 -10.94
N LEU A 15 -13.38 4.04 -11.78
CA LEU A 15 -14.06 3.28 -12.82
C LEU A 15 -13.08 2.66 -13.83
N HIS A 16 -12.01 3.38 -14.17
CA HIS A 16 -10.99 2.94 -15.13
C HIS A 16 -10.00 1.91 -14.56
N SER A 17 -10.08 1.55 -13.27
CA SER A 17 -9.16 0.58 -12.68
C SER A 17 -9.29 -0.77 -13.38
N ARG A 18 -8.17 -1.36 -13.82
CA ARG A 18 -8.10 -2.72 -14.39
C ARG A 18 -7.89 -3.81 -13.33
N SER A 19 -7.75 -3.44 -12.06
CA SER A 19 -7.55 -4.40 -10.97
C SER A 19 -8.61 -5.51 -10.93
N PRO A 20 -9.92 -5.24 -11.14
CA PRO A 20 -10.92 -6.31 -11.12
C PRO A 20 -10.70 -7.38 -12.17
N ASP A 21 -10.26 -7.01 -13.38
CA ASP A 21 -10.01 -7.98 -14.45
C ASP A 21 -8.77 -8.81 -14.12
N MET A 22 -7.72 -8.17 -13.60
CA MET A 22 -6.50 -8.84 -13.11
C MET A 22 -6.80 -9.83 -11.99
N PHE A 23 -7.56 -9.43 -10.97
CA PHE A 23 -7.89 -10.30 -9.84
C PHE A 23 -8.88 -11.40 -10.24
N ARG A 24 -9.82 -11.13 -11.15
CA ARG A 24 -10.69 -12.16 -11.72
C ARG A 24 -9.86 -13.26 -12.40
N ALA A 25 -8.88 -12.88 -13.21
CA ALA A 25 -7.97 -13.84 -13.84
C ALA A 25 -7.16 -14.63 -12.79
N ALA A 26 -6.61 -13.95 -11.78
CA ALA A 26 -5.86 -14.60 -10.70
C ALA A 26 -6.72 -15.58 -9.87
N PHE A 27 -7.96 -15.23 -9.57
CA PHE A 27 -8.89 -16.09 -8.83
C PHE A 27 -9.24 -17.35 -9.63
N LYS A 28 -9.47 -17.20 -10.95
CA LYS A 28 -9.68 -18.33 -11.85
C LYS A 28 -8.45 -19.25 -11.90
N ALA A 29 -7.26 -18.69 -12.06
CA ALA A 29 -6.01 -19.46 -12.13
C ALA A 29 -5.67 -20.19 -10.82
N SER A 30 -6.06 -19.62 -9.67
CA SER A 30 -5.83 -20.22 -8.35
C SER A 30 -6.98 -21.09 -7.83
N SER A 31 -8.03 -21.31 -8.64
CA SER A 31 -9.27 -21.99 -8.20
C SER A 31 -9.90 -21.38 -6.93
N MET A 32 -9.66 -20.09 -6.67
CA MET A 32 -10.23 -19.40 -5.52
C MET A 32 -11.60 -18.82 -5.87
N LYS A 33 -12.61 -19.11 -5.04
CA LYS A 33 -13.93 -18.48 -5.13
C LYS A 33 -13.88 -17.09 -4.53
N GLY A 34 -13.67 -16.08 -5.37
CA GLY A 34 -13.61 -14.69 -4.95
C GLY A 34 -14.28 -13.73 -5.92
N ILE A 35 -14.77 -12.61 -5.39
CA ILE A 35 -15.34 -11.49 -6.14
C ILE A 35 -14.47 -10.27 -5.87
N TYR A 36 -14.10 -9.54 -6.92
CA TYR A 36 -13.30 -8.32 -6.82
C TYR A 36 -14.07 -7.13 -7.41
N LEU A 37 -14.38 -6.13 -6.59
CA LEU A 37 -15.24 -4.99 -6.96
C LEU A 37 -14.47 -3.67 -7.02
N ARG A 38 -15.08 -2.66 -7.66
CA ARG A 38 -14.64 -1.26 -7.60
C ARG A 38 -15.53 -0.53 -6.61
N PHE A 39 -14.94 0.21 -5.67
CA PHE A 39 -15.67 1.10 -4.77
C PHE A 39 -15.24 2.54 -5.00
N ALA A 40 -16.18 3.33 -5.49
CA ALA A 40 -16.04 4.78 -5.49
C ALA A 40 -16.32 5.26 -4.07
N SER A 41 -15.47 6.14 -3.56
CA SER A 41 -15.64 6.71 -2.23
C SER A 41 -15.31 8.18 -2.24
N SER A 42 -15.98 8.94 -1.37
CA SER A 42 -15.77 10.37 -1.15
C SER A 42 -14.51 10.63 -0.33
N ASP A 43 -14.27 9.83 0.72
CA ASP A 43 -13.12 9.99 1.60
C ASP A 43 -12.55 8.66 2.12
N ALA A 44 -11.37 8.73 2.78
CA ALA A 44 -10.71 7.54 3.27
C ALA A 44 -11.38 6.89 4.50
N GLY A 45 -12.15 7.67 5.27
CA GLY A 45 -12.90 7.17 6.42
C GLY A 45 -14.07 6.29 5.99
N ASP A 46 -14.78 6.67 4.92
CA ASP A 46 -15.83 5.85 4.31
C ASP A 46 -15.31 4.47 3.92
N ILE A 47 -14.14 4.44 3.26
CA ILE A 47 -13.44 3.21 2.87
C ILE A 47 -13.17 2.33 4.10
N ALA A 48 -12.66 2.93 5.18
CA ALA A 48 -12.37 2.18 6.41
C ALA A 48 -13.64 1.62 7.08
N ARG A 49 -14.74 2.38 7.08
CA ARG A 49 -16.02 1.95 7.68
C ARG A 49 -16.62 0.76 6.92
N MET A 50 -16.66 0.82 5.59
CA MET A 50 -17.15 -0.29 4.76
C MET A 50 -16.44 -1.61 5.08
N VAL A 51 -15.12 -1.55 5.28
CA VAL A 51 -14.34 -2.76 5.54
C VAL A 51 -14.59 -3.29 6.94
N ARG A 52 -14.75 -2.41 7.93
CA ARG A 52 -15.06 -2.82 9.31
C ARG A 52 -16.43 -3.50 9.42
N ASN A 53 -17.38 -3.20 8.53
CA ASN A 53 -18.67 -3.88 8.43
C ASN A 53 -18.57 -5.33 7.92
N ARG A 54 -17.35 -5.85 7.69
CA ARG A 54 -17.03 -7.26 7.35
C ARG A 54 -17.57 -7.76 6.02
N GLU A 55 -17.97 -6.88 5.13
CA GLU A 55 -18.44 -7.24 3.79
C GLU A 55 -17.29 -7.59 2.83
N VAL A 56 -16.04 -7.27 3.18
CA VAL A 56 -14.84 -7.54 2.38
C VAL A 56 -13.68 -8.07 3.22
N HIS A 57 -12.94 -9.03 2.66
CA HIS A 57 -11.81 -9.70 3.30
C HIS A 57 -10.49 -8.92 3.15
N GLY A 58 -10.43 -8.03 2.17
CA GLY A 58 -9.30 -7.15 1.92
C GLY A 58 -9.61 -6.20 0.77
N PHE A 59 -8.88 -5.09 0.71
CA PHE A 59 -9.07 -4.11 -0.34
C PHE A 59 -7.78 -3.43 -0.72
N ASN A 60 -7.68 -3.07 -1.99
CA ASN A 60 -6.67 -2.16 -2.47
C ASN A 60 -7.16 -0.72 -2.37
N ILE A 61 -6.21 0.18 -2.16
CA ILE A 61 -6.41 1.61 -2.06
C ILE A 61 -5.61 2.25 -3.18
N THR A 62 -6.27 3.08 -3.96
CA THR A 62 -5.62 3.89 -4.98
C THR A 62 -5.76 5.38 -4.67
N SER A 63 -5.27 6.20 -5.59
CA SER A 63 -5.34 7.66 -5.50
C SER A 63 -6.78 8.13 -5.23
N PRO A 64 -6.98 9.17 -4.40
CA PRO A 64 -5.99 9.94 -3.62
C PRO A 64 -5.84 9.44 -2.17
N TYR A 65 -6.24 8.20 -1.86
CA TYR A 65 -6.46 7.77 -0.47
C TYR A 65 -5.31 6.99 0.17
N LYS A 66 -4.24 6.69 -0.57
CA LYS A 66 -3.11 5.88 -0.06
C LYS A 66 -2.47 6.45 1.21
N GLU A 67 -2.42 7.76 1.36
CA GLU A 67 -1.92 8.43 2.57
C GLU A 67 -3.04 8.70 3.58
N LYS A 68 -4.23 9.05 3.07
CA LYS A 68 -5.39 9.46 3.88
C LYS A 68 -5.98 8.31 4.69
N ILE A 69 -5.73 7.05 4.31
CA ILE A 69 -6.23 5.90 5.06
C ILE A 69 -5.48 5.66 6.37
N LEU A 70 -4.24 6.13 6.49
CA LEU A 70 -3.34 5.80 7.61
C LEU A 70 -3.96 6.02 9.02
N PRO A 71 -4.72 7.10 9.28
CA PRO A 71 -5.34 7.32 10.60
C PRO A 71 -6.37 6.26 11.00
N PHE A 72 -6.96 5.56 10.02
CA PHE A 72 -8.06 4.61 10.22
C PHE A 72 -7.58 3.16 10.40
N LEU A 73 -6.28 2.90 10.24
CA LEU A 73 -5.68 1.58 10.36
C LEU A 73 -5.26 1.28 11.80
N ASP A 74 -5.44 0.03 12.22
CA ASP A 74 -5.05 -0.44 13.55
C ASP A 74 -3.55 -0.80 13.57
N ASN A 75 -3.07 -1.41 12.48
CA ASN A 75 -1.67 -1.77 12.28
C ASN A 75 -1.20 -1.34 10.89
N ILE A 76 0.09 -1.03 10.78
CA ILE A 76 0.73 -0.67 9.50
C ILE A 76 2.06 -1.41 9.43
N ASP A 77 2.31 -2.07 8.31
CA ASP A 77 3.60 -2.71 8.03
C ASP A 77 4.76 -1.71 8.08
N GLU A 78 5.96 -2.16 8.43
CA GLU A 78 7.12 -1.29 8.59
C GLU A 78 7.49 -0.54 7.30
N ALA A 79 7.46 -1.23 6.15
CA ALA A 79 7.78 -0.61 4.86
C ALA A 79 6.69 0.40 4.46
N ALA A 80 5.42 0.05 4.69
CA ALA A 80 4.29 0.95 4.48
C ALA A 80 4.39 2.20 5.37
N CYS A 81 4.71 2.04 6.66
CA CYS A 81 4.90 3.16 7.58
C CYS A 81 6.09 4.06 7.20
N LYS A 82 7.20 3.49 6.73
CA LYS A 82 8.35 4.25 6.22
C LYS A 82 7.96 5.07 4.99
N SER A 83 7.25 4.46 4.04
CA SER A 83 6.79 5.17 2.83
C SER A 83 5.77 6.26 3.11
N GLY A 84 4.96 6.10 4.17
CA GLY A 84 3.85 7.01 4.47
C GLY A 84 2.64 6.79 3.57
N ALA A 85 2.55 5.64 2.90
CA ALA A 85 1.43 5.29 2.02
C ALA A 85 1.07 3.81 2.18
N VAL A 86 -0.21 3.50 2.03
CA VAL A 86 -0.78 2.15 2.05
C VAL A 86 -1.62 1.95 0.80
N ASN A 87 -1.35 0.87 0.05
CA ASN A 87 -2.11 0.50 -1.15
C ASN A 87 -2.95 -0.78 -0.95
N THR A 88 -2.74 -1.50 0.15
CA THR A 88 -3.37 -2.79 0.43
C THR A 88 -3.72 -2.87 1.89
N VAL A 89 -4.97 -3.21 2.22
CA VAL A 89 -5.43 -3.37 3.59
C VAL A 89 -6.15 -4.69 3.74
N ILE A 90 -5.86 -5.39 4.83
CA ILE A 90 -6.45 -6.68 5.16
C ILE A 90 -7.13 -6.56 6.52
N LEU A 91 -8.36 -7.08 6.61
CA LEU A 91 -9.07 -7.24 7.87
C LEU A 91 -8.72 -8.62 8.45
N ARG A 92 -8.00 -8.66 9.59
CA ARG A 92 -7.69 -9.91 10.30
C ARG A 92 -8.10 -9.79 11.76
N LYS A 93 -8.92 -10.73 12.25
CA LYS A 93 -9.40 -10.76 13.65
C LYS A 93 -9.98 -9.40 14.11
N GLY A 94 -10.72 -8.73 13.24
CA GLY A 94 -11.33 -7.41 13.51
C GLY A 94 -10.37 -6.21 13.45
N LYS A 95 -9.09 -6.41 13.09
CA LYS A 95 -8.10 -5.34 12.97
C LYS A 95 -7.72 -5.08 11.51
N LEU A 96 -7.71 -3.81 11.11
CA LEU A 96 -7.25 -3.35 9.82
C LEU A 96 -5.72 -3.23 9.83
N THR A 97 -5.06 -4.00 8.96
CA THR A 97 -3.61 -3.94 8.77
C THR A 97 -3.29 -3.46 7.36
N GLY A 98 -2.53 -2.37 7.24
CA GLY A 98 -2.12 -1.80 5.97
C GLY A 98 -0.72 -2.19 5.52
N PHE A 99 -0.56 -2.37 4.22
CA PHE A 99 0.66 -2.74 3.51
C PHE A 99 0.86 -1.85 2.28
N ASN A 100 2.09 -1.80 1.78
CA ASN A 100 2.42 -1.12 0.54
C ASN A 100 3.18 -2.06 -0.40
N THR A 101 2.43 -2.76 -1.26
CA THR A 101 2.99 -3.74 -2.20
C THR A 101 3.63 -3.10 -3.44
N ASP A 102 3.47 -1.78 -3.65
CA ASP A 102 4.12 -1.09 -4.76
C ASP A 102 5.65 -1.10 -4.59
N ILE A 103 6.13 -1.04 -3.34
CA ILE A 103 7.56 -1.08 -2.99
C ILE A 103 8.19 -2.39 -3.45
N ASP A 104 7.56 -3.51 -3.08
CA ASP A 104 7.99 -4.84 -3.48
C ASP A 104 7.84 -5.02 -4.99
N GLY A 105 6.76 -4.49 -5.58
CA GLY A 105 6.53 -4.54 -7.02
C GLY A 105 7.65 -3.92 -7.84
N VAL A 106 8.15 -2.74 -7.43
CA VAL A 106 9.30 -2.09 -8.08
C VAL A 106 10.58 -2.92 -7.91
N ARG A 107 10.83 -3.41 -6.69
CA ARG A 107 12.01 -4.24 -6.39
C ARG A 107 12.03 -5.51 -7.25
N GLU A 108 10.92 -6.25 -7.28
CA GLU A 108 10.80 -7.49 -8.04
C GLU A 108 10.87 -7.25 -9.55
N ALA A 109 10.31 -6.15 -10.05
CA ALA A 109 10.42 -5.78 -11.46
C ALA A 109 11.89 -5.56 -11.87
N LEU A 110 12.68 -4.86 -11.05
CA LEU A 110 14.11 -4.62 -11.33
C LEU A 110 14.91 -5.92 -11.28
N LEU A 111 14.68 -6.77 -10.27
CA LEU A 111 15.35 -8.06 -10.14
C LEU A 111 15.06 -8.99 -11.33
N ARG A 112 13.80 -9.06 -11.78
CA ARG A 112 13.40 -9.89 -12.94
C ARG A 112 14.06 -9.46 -14.25
N HIS A 113 14.49 -8.21 -14.36
CA HIS A 113 15.24 -7.69 -15.53
C HIS A 113 16.76 -7.70 -15.31
N GLY A 114 17.25 -8.37 -14.26
CA GLY A 114 18.68 -8.45 -13.96
C GLY A 114 19.30 -7.12 -13.53
N VAL A 115 18.49 -6.15 -13.09
CA VAL A 115 19.00 -4.83 -12.69
C VAL A 115 19.47 -4.89 -11.25
N GLU A 116 20.78 -5.02 -11.06
CA GLU A 116 21.41 -4.89 -9.75
C GLU A 116 21.56 -3.41 -9.36
N ILE A 117 21.01 -3.03 -8.21
CA ILE A 117 20.99 -1.65 -7.70
C ILE A 117 22.06 -1.42 -6.61
N ARG A 118 22.56 -2.51 -5.98
CA ARG A 118 23.57 -2.43 -4.92
C ARG A 118 24.83 -1.73 -5.46
N GLY A 119 25.36 -0.77 -4.70
CA GLY A 119 26.53 0.03 -5.10
C GLY A 119 26.27 1.07 -6.20
N LYS A 120 25.06 1.14 -6.79
CA LYS A 120 24.76 2.07 -7.88
C LYS A 120 24.02 3.33 -7.41
N LYS A 121 24.09 4.38 -8.22
CA LYS A 121 23.29 5.60 -8.06
C LYS A 121 22.01 5.47 -8.89
N ALA A 122 20.87 5.78 -8.28
CA ALA A 122 19.58 5.80 -8.96
C ALA A 122 18.95 7.20 -8.85
N LEU A 123 18.31 7.63 -9.92
CA LEU A 123 17.51 8.86 -9.97
C LEU A 123 16.03 8.48 -9.84
N ILE A 124 15.37 8.99 -8.81
CA ILE A 124 13.92 8.84 -8.65
C ILE A 124 13.24 10.12 -9.14
N LEU A 125 12.37 9.99 -10.14
CA LEU A 125 11.57 11.08 -10.68
C LEU A 125 10.13 10.95 -10.17
N GLY A 126 9.71 11.89 -9.32
CA GLY A 126 8.35 11.97 -8.77
C GLY A 126 8.31 12.01 -7.24
N ALA A 127 7.15 12.38 -6.69
CA ALA A 127 6.91 12.49 -5.25
C ALA A 127 5.54 11.90 -4.82
N GLY A 128 4.99 10.98 -5.62
CA GLY A 128 3.71 10.33 -5.34
C GLY A 128 3.83 9.13 -4.38
N GLY A 129 2.71 8.53 -4.00
CA GLY A 129 2.65 7.45 -2.99
C GLY A 129 3.39 6.14 -3.33
N ALA A 130 3.89 5.98 -4.56
CA ALA A 130 4.79 4.88 -4.95
C ALA A 130 6.27 5.16 -4.63
N VAL A 131 6.62 6.42 -4.35
CA VAL A 131 7.98 6.82 -3.99
C VAL A 131 8.16 6.62 -2.49
N VAL A 132 9.12 5.77 -2.12
CA VAL A 132 9.49 5.56 -0.71
C VAL A 132 10.04 6.85 -0.13
N ARG A 133 9.30 7.45 0.79
CA ARG A 133 9.74 8.64 1.52
C ARG A 133 10.74 8.26 2.61
N LEU A 134 12.03 8.29 2.29
CA LEU A 134 13.05 8.13 3.33
C LEU A 134 12.98 9.31 4.31
N LYS A 135 12.46 9.06 5.51
CA LYS A 135 12.61 9.96 6.66
C LYS A 135 14.08 9.91 7.09
N ARG A 136 14.72 11.07 7.17
CA ARG A 136 16.07 11.22 7.74
C ARG A 136 16.04 10.72 9.20
N ARG A 137 16.66 9.58 9.49
CA ARG A 137 16.65 8.94 10.81
C ARG A 137 17.67 9.65 11.70
N ARG A 138 17.22 10.24 12.83
CA ARG A 138 18.09 10.56 13.97
C ARG A 138 18.04 9.32 14.87
N THR A 139 19.13 8.56 14.92
CA THR A 139 19.19 7.25 15.60
C THR A 139 19.25 7.41 17.12
N SER A 140 18.36 6.72 17.82
CA SER A 140 18.53 6.28 19.21
C SER A 140 17.98 4.84 19.29
N PRO A 141 18.73 3.85 19.81
CA PRO A 141 18.27 2.47 19.88
C PRO A 141 17.33 2.28 21.08
N GLY A 142 16.19 1.64 20.86
CA GLY A 142 15.22 1.30 21.91
C GLY A 142 14.25 0.20 21.44
N PRO A 143 13.66 -0.58 22.36
CA PRO A 143 13.05 -1.87 22.04
C PRO A 143 11.79 -1.74 21.17
N PHE A 144 11.67 -2.67 20.21
CA PHE A 144 10.58 -2.75 19.26
C PHE A 144 9.25 -3.07 19.96
N ARG A 145 8.36 -2.09 20.00
CA ARG A 145 6.90 -2.29 20.10
C ARG A 145 6.28 -1.79 18.81
N ALA A 146 5.24 -2.46 18.32
CA ALA A 146 4.41 -1.98 17.22
C ALA A 146 3.82 -0.61 17.62
N LYS A 147 4.51 0.46 17.23
CA LYS A 147 4.10 1.84 17.50
C LYS A 147 3.30 2.32 16.29
N ARG A 148 2.14 2.91 16.56
CA ARG A 148 1.33 3.68 15.61
C ARG A 148 2.28 4.59 14.80
N CYS A 149 2.21 4.51 13.47
CA CYS A 149 3.14 5.24 12.61
C CYS A 149 3.06 6.75 12.92
N PRO A 150 4.18 7.43 13.25
CA PRO A 150 4.13 8.85 13.62
C PRO A 150 3.68 9.69 12.43
N GLN A 151 2.45 10.22 12.55
CA GLN A 151 1.84 11.14 11.61
C GLN A 151 2.48 12.52 11.82
N ARG A 152 3.14 13.06 10.79
CA ARG A 152 3.68 14.43 10.80
C ARG A 152 3.23 15.18 9.55
N PRO A 153 3.05 16.51 9.62
CA PRO A 153 2.48 17.28 8.53
C PRO A 153 3.39 17.28 7.30
N TYR A 154 2.73 17.30 6.16
CA TYR A 154 3.24 17.27 4.80
C TYR A 154 3.80 18.64 4.36
N GLN A 155 4.92 18.64 3.64
CA GLN A 155 5.29 19.73 2.73
C GLN A 155 5.52 19.17 1.32
N ARG A 156 4.85 19.78 0.32
CA ARG A 156 5.05 19.54 -1.12
C ARG A 156 6.41 20.10 -1.52
N LYS A 157 7.41 19.23 -1.75
CA LYS A 157 8.64 19.61 -2.44
C LYS A 157 8.93 18.56 -3.50
N TRP A 158 9.03 19.02 -4.75
CA TRP A 158 9.66 18.26 -5.83
C TRP A 158 11.07 17.96 -5.39
N ALA A 159 11.45 16.69 -5.35
CA ALA A 159 12.74 16.31 -4.83
C ALA A 159 13.35 15.23 -5.72
N VAL A 160 14.39 15.63 -6.43
CA VAL A 160 15.32 14.73 -7.09
C VAL A 160 16.23 14.17 -6.01
N TRP A 161 16.17 12.86 -5.78
CA TRP A 161 17.06 12.20 -4.83
C TRP A 161 17.96 11.22 -5.58
N ILE A 162 19.27 11.39 -5.38
CA ILE A 162 20.29 10.44 -5.81
C ILE A 162 20.68 9.64 -4.57
N PHE A 163 20.33 8.35 -4.53
CA PHE A 163 20.77 7.45 -3.46
C PHE A 163 21.89 6.56 -3.97
N SER A 164 22.90 6.33 -3.13
CA SER A 164 23.88 5.26 -3.27
C SER A 164 23.59 4.17 -2.24
N SER A 165 23.39 2.93 -2.68
CA SER A 165 23.38 1.80 -1.75
C SER A 165 24.83 1.52 -1.32
N PRO A 166 25.15 1.43 -0.01
CA PRO A 166 26.47 0.98 0.42
C PRO A 166 26.72 -0.45 -0.09
N ALA A 167 28.00 -0.76 -0.35
CA ALA A 167 28.49 -2.05 -0.81
C ALA A 167 28.16 -3.15 0.21
#